data_AF-A0A7X9GR37-F1
#
_entry.id   AF-A0A7X9GR37-F1
#
_cell.length_a   1.000
_cell.length_b   1.000
_cell.length_c   1.000
_cell.angle_alpha   90.00
_cell.angle_beta   90.00
_cell.angle_gamma   90.00
#
_symmetry.space_group_name_H-M   'P 1'
#
loop_
_entity.id
_entity.type
_entity.pdbx_description
1 polymer ?
#
loop_
_entity_poly.entity_id
_entity_poly.type
_entity_poly.pdbx_seq_one_letter_code
_entity_poly.pdbx_strand_id
1 'polypeptide(L)'
;MKAKALFFYTLILSVLISCEKQEIDELVVIPEVKPGTEVVLPDGYFEVNFFTSPNSIHTKAPVTGIDARVQHVRYIIYKSTGEYVKEKEILTPVQGIPTWPLGVLKDTLPEGSYDVVFLGNVEKTLFPYVIGSSHGNYADVLINYQTHYQDARIILPLTEFSGNTEYYWAKASFSDTNPNPEILLQRMVGMLRLNRNFVDTNDAVTKLIDNILLQINYRDIIRNTLEGAYVGDPNGLLYNLLHPILSDGLLGPLVIVVDPFLNLLIQNLVEPITDALYDQIVSSLISQVELALKANATGNETGLAYLGRMLNPWAYGAEAILTIDDFPKAIDFDLNVKDYFPVGQQFKYALLMDEEGTVNEKYIAVKGFNDDYDVRKINMLAQGLIYGLVVDYILDTELFLSGVFVDVSDPIIVQGSKSNLRYKADYSFLDLHLKSYTLQTDGNHTFFLGVRIGDIANIDGILSEVITALKGLPVLGLIVALLTDAVLNPILTAIMDITVVVPLNLPLLGIENLTLSGSWSTVTLY
;
A
#
# COMPACT_ATOMS: atom_id res chain seq x y z
N MET A 1 23.33 11.36 68.27
CA MET A 1 23.26 12.84 68.18
C MET A 1 22.37 13.21 66.98
N LYS A 2 22.03 14.51 66.82
CA LYS A 2 21.30 15.11 65.68
C LYS A 2 21.89 14.67 64.32
N ALA A 3 21.21 14.59 63.16
CA ALA A 3 19.79 14.60 62.72
C ALA A 3 19.75 13.79 61.38
N LYS A 4 18.75 13.67 60.49
CA LYS A 4 17.40 14.21 60.16
C LYS A 4 16.63 13.00 59.53
N ALA A 5 15.29 12.82 59.46
CA ALA A 5 14.10 13.66 59.21
C ALA A 5 13.95 14.17 57.75
N LEU A 6 12.88 13.86 56.98
CA LEU A 6 11.76 12.92 57.17
C LEU A 6 11.14 12.62 55.79
N PHE A 7 10.54 11.44 55.56
CA PHE A 7 9.84 11.10 54.32
C PHE A 7 8.31 11.11 54.52
N PHE A 8 7.57 11.60 53.51
CA PHE A 8 6.11 11.47 53.30
C PHE A 8 5.16 11.85 54.46
N TYR A 9 4.44 12.97 54.31
CA TYR A 9 2.98 13.01 54.52
C TYR A 9 2.34 14.22 53.77
N THR A 10 1.00 14.26 53.77
CA THR A 10 0.10 15.34 53.28
C THR A 10 0.20 15.73 51.80
N LEU A 11 -0.71 15.17 50.99
CA LEU A 11 -1.20 15.77 49.75
C LEU A 11 -2.40 16.67 50.09
N ILE A 12 -2.26 17.99 50.00
CA ILE A 12 -3.39 18.95 50.12
C ILE A 12 -3.27 20.03 49.03
N LEU A 13 -4.32 20.07 48.21
CA LEU A 13 -4.97 21.24 47.59
C LEU A 13 -4.16 22.55 47.47
N SER A 14 -3.82 22.94 46.23
CA SER A 14 -3.44 24.32 45.88
C SER A 14 -4.08 24.72 44.55
N VAL A 15 -5.01 25.67 44.60
CA VAL A 15 -5.47 26.41 43.41
C VAL A 15 -4.34 27.36 43.01
N LEU A 16 -3.97 27.37 41.72
CA LEU A 16 -3.15 28.44 41.15
C LEU A 16 -3.87 29.08 39.97
N ILE A 17 -4.48 30.23 40.27
CA ILE A 17 -4.76 31.26 39.27
C ILE A 17 -3.40 31.77 38.78
N SER A 18 -3.17 31.75 37.47
CA SER A 18 -2.28 32.71 36.83
C SER A 18 -3.14 33.72 36.08
N CYS A 19 -2.79 34.99 36.17
CA CYS A 19 -3.55 36.10 35.60
C CYS A 19 -2.61 36.93 34.74
N GLU A 20 -2.86 36.98 33.43
CA GLU A 20 -2.29 37.99 32.55
C GLU A 20 -3.39 38.82 31.90
N LYS A 21 -3.00 39.99 31.39
CA LYS A 21 -3.88 41.14 31.21
C LYS A 21 -4.54 41.18 29.84
N GLN A 22 -5.87 41.24 29.89
CA GLN A 22 -6.63 42.42 29.44
C GLN A 22 -6.07 43.16 28.20
N GLU A 23 -6.63 42.84 27.04
CA GLU A 23 -7.21 43.89 26.19
C GLU A 23 -8.74 43.70 26.18
N ILE A 24 -9.47 44.81 26.16
CA ILE A 24 -10.94 44.84 26.12
C ILE A 24 -11.29 45.68 24.90
N ASP A 25 -11.59 45.02 23.79
CA ASP A 25 -12.22 45.66 22.64
C ASP A 25 -13.52 44.93 22.28
N GLU A 26 -14.55 45.76 22.09
CA GLU A 26 -15.87 45.51 21.51
C GLU A 26 -16.43 44.07 21.60
N LEU A 27 -16.96 43.73 22.79
CA LEU A 27 -18.08 42.80 22.88
C LEU A 27 -19.23 43.31 22.02
N VAL A 28 -19.44 42.69 20.85
CA VAL A 28 -20.60 42.95 20.00
C VAL A 28 -21.87 42.74 20.82
N VAL A 29 -22.66 43.80 20.96
CA VAL A 29 -23.90 43.78 21.75
C VAL A 29 -24.95 42.95 21.02
N ILE A 30 -24.99 41.65 21.34
CA ILE A 30 -26.22 40.85 21.20
C ILE A 30 -27.30 41.59 22.00
N PRO A 31 -28.49 41.88 21.43
CA PRO A 31 -29.54 42.56 22.17
C PRO A 31 -29.99 41.72 23.37
N GLU A 32 -29.69 42.18 24.58
CA GLU A 32 -30.32 41.62 25.80
C GLU A 32 -31.84 41.82 25.69
N VAL A 33 -32.56 40.72 25.50
CA VAL A 33 -34.02 40.72 25.55
C VAL A 33 -34.42 41.04 26.99
N LYS A 34 -34.95 42.25 27.21
CA LYS A 34 -35.46 42.68 28.52
C LYS A 34 -36.45 41.64 29.06
N PRO A 35 -36.30 41.19 30.32
CA PRO A 35 -37.34 40.37 30.95
C PRO A 35 -38.61 41.21 31.09
N GLY A 36 -39.71 40.77 30.47
CA GLY A 36 -41.00 41.47 30.54
C GLY A 36 -41.54 41.98 29.21
N THR A 37 -41.51 41.15 28.16
CA THR A 37 -42.52 41.22 27.08
C THR A 37 -42.96 39.79 26.79
N GLU A 38 -44.20 39.44 27.08
CA GLU A 38 -44.78 38.20 26.56
C GLU A 38 -44.85 38.32 25.04
N VAL A 39 -44.17 37.43 24.32
CA VAL A 39 -44.36 37.29 22.88
C VAL A 39 -45.73 36.65 22.69
N VAL A 40 -46.74 37.49 22.48
CA VAL A 40 -48.10 37.03 22.17
C VAL A 40 -48.04 36.32 20.83
N LEU A 41 -47.98 34.98 20.89
CA LEU A 41 -48.11 34.10 19.73
C LEU A 41 -49.44 34.43 19.04
N PRO A 42 -49.46 34.60 17.70
CA PRO A 42 -50.72 34.78 16.97
C PRO A 42 -51.62 33.54 17.16
N ASP A 43 -52.94 33.75 17.21
CA ASP A 43 -53.90 32.65 17.33
C ASP A 43 -53.66 31.60 16.22
N GLY A 44 -53.56 30.33 16.60
CA GLY A 44 -53.24 29.22 15.68
C GLY A 44 -51.76 29.04 15.36
N TYR A 45 -50.84 29.60 16.16
CA TYR A 45 -49.39 29.40 16.05
C TYR A 45 -48.75 28.91 17.35
N PHE A 46 -47.68 28.12 17.23
CA PHE A 46 -46.84 27.66 18.34
C PHE A 46 -45.36 28.02 18.13
N GLU A 47 -44.58 27.95 19.21
CA GLU A 47 -43.12 28.09 19.19
C GLU A 47 -42.46 26.70 19.29
N VAL A 48 -41.60 26.37 18.33
CA VAL A 48 -40.73 25.18 18.38
C VAL A 48 -39.38 25.53 19.00
N ASN A 49 -38.89 24.68 19.91
CA ASN A 49 -37.59 24.82 20.57
C ASN A 49 -36.69 23.64 20.20
N PHE A 50 -35.76 23.85 19.27
CA PHE A 50 -34.74 22.85 18.94
C PHE A 50 -33.61 22.91 19.97
N PHE A 51 -33.34 21.79 20.65
CA PHE A 51 -32.25 21.69 21.63
C PHE A 51 -31.38 20.45 21.38
N THR A 52 -30.14 20.47 21.86
CA THR A 52 -29.16 19.41 21.57
C THR A 52 -29.40 18.17 22.43
N SER A 53 -29.45 16.99 21.79
CA SER A 53 -29.55 15.72 22.50
C SER A 53 -28.29 15.46 23.36
N PRO A 54 -28.41 15.15 24.66
CA PRO A 54 -27.28 14.81 25.50
C PRO A 54 -26.86 13.32 25.39
N ASN A 55 -27.72 12.44 24.86
CA ASN A 55 -27.53 10.98 24.91
C ASN A 55 -27.99 10.29 23.61
N SER A 56 -27.04 9.74 22.85
CA SER A 56 -27.30 8.84 21.72
C SER A 56 -26.69 7.47 22.01
N ILE A 57 -27.45 6.40 21.75
CA ILE A 57 -27.12 5.01 22.12
C ILE A 57 -26.01 4.42 21.21
N HIS A 58 -25.70 5.07 20.07
CA HIS A 58 -24.88 4.49 19.00
C HIS A 58 -23.73 5.38 18.49
N THR A 59 -23.37 6.45 19.21
CA THR A 59 -22.29 7.36 18.78
C THR A 59 -21.27 7.63 19.89
N LYS A 60 -20.01 7.91 19.50
CA LYS A 60 -18.97 8.43 20.39
C LYS A 60 -19.45 9.72 21.10
N ALA A 61 -18.88 10.04 22.26
CA ALA A 61 -19.34 11.12 23.13
C ALA A 61 -19.55 12.46 22.40
N PRO A 62 -20.60 13.24 22.74
CA PRO A 62 -20.92 14.49 22.07
C PRO A 62 -19.80 15.53 22.23
N VAL A 63 -19.62 16.36 21.20
CA VAL A 63 -18.58 17.39 21.15
C VAL A 63 -18.97 18.58 22.01
N THR A 64 -18.06 19.05 22.86
CA THR A 64 -18.24 20.22 23.72
C THR A 64 -17.02 21.13 23.65
N GLY A 65 -17.25 22.45 23.66
CA GLY A 65 -16.19 23.46 23.47
C GLY A 65 -16.04 23.92 22.03
N ILE A 66 -14.96 24.65 21.75
CA ILE A 66 -14.65 25.25 20.45
C ILE A 66 -14.25 24.13 19.47
N ASP A 67 -14.99 23.97 18.36
CA ASP A 67 -14.70 22.94 17.35
C ASP A 67 -15.04 23.39 15.92
N ALA A 68 -14.07 23.24 15.02
CA ALA A 68 -14.12 23.75 13.65
C ALA A 68 -14.65 22.75 12.60
N ARG A 69 -15.06 21.53 12.99
CA ARG A 69 -15.53 20.50 12.05
C ARG A 69 -16.81 20.88 11.29
N VAL A 70 -17.64 21.73 11.88
CA VAL A 70 -18.87 22.25 11.27
C VAL A 70 -18.79 23.77 11.26
N GLN A 71 -18.74 24.35 10.06
CA GLN A 71 -18.53 25.79 9.80
C GLN A 71 -19.77 26.47 9.20
N HIS A 72 -20.75 25.70 8.73
CA HIS A 72 -22.06 26.17 8.32
C HIS A 72 -23.13 25.21 8.86
N VAL A 73 -24.28 25.74 9.29
CA VAL A 73 -25.49 24.97 9.54
C VAL A 73 -26.70 25.74 9.05
N ARG A 74 -27.55 25.07 8.25
CA ARG A 74 -28.93 25.48 7.97
C ARG A 74 -29.91 24.43 8.48
N TYR A 75 -31.14 24.83 8.77
CA TYR A 75 -32.26 23.89 8.87
C TYR A 75 -33.35 24.23 7.86
N ILE A 76 -34.07 23.19 7.43
CA ILE A 76 -35.18 23.27 6.48
C ILE A 76 -36.38 22.58 7.14
N ILE A 77 -37.53 23.24 7.13
CA ILE A 77 -38.78 22.76 7.71
C ILE A 77 -39.76 22.44 6.58
N TYR A 78 -40.35 21.25 6.67
CA TYR A 78 -41.43 20.77 5.82
C TYR A 78 -42.66 20.46 6.70
N LYS A 79 -43.85 20.48 6.11
CA LYS A 79 -45.02 19.83 6.72
C LYS A 79 -44.80 18.31 6.71
N SER A 80 -45.49 17.58 7.58
CA SER A 80 -45.51 16.10 7.53
C SER A 80 -46.10 15.51 6.23
N THR A 81 -46.72 16.34 5.37
CA THR A 81 -47.10 16.00 3.99
C THR A 81 -45.95 16.09 2.98
N GLY A 82 -44.77 16.55 3.41
CA GLY A 82 -43.58 16.75 2.58
C GLY A 82 -43.49 18.11 1.89
N GLU A 83 -44.50 18.99 2.01
CA GLU A 83 -44.45 20.35 1.44
C GLU A 83 -43.42 21.25 2.16
N TYR A 84 -42.58 21.96 1.41
CA TYR A 84 -41.64 22.96 1.97
C TYR A 84 -42.38 24.11 2.69
N VAL A 85 -41.85 24.54 3.83
CA VAL A 85 -42.41 25.64 4.64
C VAL A 85 -41.46 26.83 4.72
N LYS A 86 -40.22 26.59 5.17
CA LYS A 86 -39.15 27.60 5.29
C LYS A 86 -37.79 26.95 5.56
N GLU A 87 -36.74 27.75 5.46
CA GLU A 87 -35.40 27.43 5.92
C GLU A 87 -34.80 28.56 6.76
N LYS A 88 -33.71 28.26 7.47
CA LYS A 88 -32.95 29.24 8.25
C LYS A 88 -31.49 28.82 8.36
N GLU A 89 -30.58 29.71 8.01
CA GLU A 89 -29.16 29.60 8.34
C GLU A 89 -28.93 30.07 9.79
N ILE A 90 -28.17 29.29 10.56
CA ILE A 90 -27.92 29.54 11.99
C ILE A 90 -26.42 29.64 12.32
N LEU A 91 -25.57 29.12 11.44
CA LEU A 91 -24.12 29.24 11.46
C LEU A 91 -23.64 29.40 10.02
N THR A 92 -22.73 30.34 9.78
CA THR A 92 -22.16 30.65 8.47
C THR A 92 -20.63 30.72 8.55
N PRO A 93 -19.88 30.43 7.47
CA PRO A 93 -18.41 30.28 7.53
C PRO A 93 -17.67 31.54 7.97
N VAL A 94 -18.29 32.73 7.85
CA VAL A 94 -17.71 34.02 8.23
C VAL A 94 -17.76 34.31 9.74
N GLN A 95 -18.47 33.50 10.54
CA GLN A 95 -18.64 33.74 11.99
C GLN A 95 -17.51 33.17 12.86
N GLY A 96 -16.46 32.59 12.27
CA GLY A 96 -15.34 31.99 12.98
C GLY A 96 -15.65 30.57 13.48
N ILE A 97 -14.86 30.09 14.46
CA ILE A 97 -15.00 28.73 14.99
C ILE A 97 -16.09 28.70 16.07
N PRO A 98 -17.19 27.94 15.90
CA PRO A 98 -18.27 27.87 16.87
C PRO A 98 -17.88 27.10 18.15
N THR A 99 -18.59 27.41 19.24
CA THR A 99 -18.61 26.58 20.47
C THR A 99 -19.81 25.66 20.45
N TRP A 100 -19.60 24.39 20.78
CA TRP A 100 -20.64 23.35 20.86
C TRP A 100 -20.94 22.99 22.32
N PRO A 101 -22.20 22.62 22.66
CA PRO A 101 -23.40 22.69 21.81
C PRO A 101 -23.80 24.13 21.47
N LEU A 102 -24.51 24.31 20.35
CA LEU A 102 -25.18 25.57 20.04
C LEU A 102 -26.35 25.80 21.03
N GLY A 103 -26.67 27.07 21.30
CA GLY A 103 -27.80 27.45 22.16
C GLY A 103 -29.15 27.04 21.56
N VAL A 104 -30.18 26.95 22.41
CA VAL A 104 -31.55 26.57 22.01
C VAL A 104 -32.07 27.48 20.90
N LEU A 105 -32.50 26.88 19.79
CA LEU A 105 -32.98 27.59 18.61
C LEU A 105 -34.49 27.65 18.64
N LYS A 106 -35.04 28.85 18.51
CA LYS A 106 -36.48 29.12 18.50
C LYS A 106 -36.98 29.46 17.10
N ASP A 107 -38.18 29.01 16.79
CA ASP A 107 -38.93 29.44 15.61
C ASP A 107 -40.44 29.35 15.84
N THR A 108 -41.24 30.09 15.06
CA THR A 108 -42.70 30.16 15.18
C THR A 108 -43.37 29.61 13.93
N LEU A 109 -44.40 28.78 14.10
CA LEU A 109 -45.10 28.05 13.03
C LEU A 109 -46.61 27.98 13.31
N PRO A 110 -47.47 27.88 12.28
CA PRO A 110 -48.87 27.52 12.47
C PRO A 110 -49.01 26.16 13.17
N GLU A 111 -50.12 25.91 13.87
CA GLU A 111 -50.46 24.60 14.43
C GLU A 111 -50.47 23.49 13.35
N GLY A 112 -50.00 22.30 13.69
CA GLY A 112 -49.81 21.18 12.77
C GLY A 112 -48.55 20.35 13.03
N SER A 113 -48.36 19.31 12.22
CA SER A 113 -47.19 18.42 12.27
C SER A 113 -46.17 18.72 11.17
N TYR A 114 -44.90 18.68 11.53
CA TYR A 114 -43.78 19.13 10.71
C TYR A 114 -42.56 18.20 10.86
N ASP A 115 -41.71 18.20 9.85
CA ASP A 115 -40.39 17.57 9.86
C ASP A 115 -39.31 18.66 9.66
N VAL A 116 -38.25 18.61 10.46
CA VAL A 116 -37.06 19.44 10.27
C VAL A 116 -35.88 18.58 9.83
N VAL A 117 -35.08 19.11 8.91
CA VAL A 117 -33.76 18.58 8.59
C VAL A 117 -32.72 19.67 8.83
N PHE A 118 -31.78 19.40 9.72
CA PHE A 118 -30.57 20.20 9.93
C PHE A 118 -29.46 19.64 9.05
N LEU A 119 -28.73 20.54 8.36
CA LEU A 119 -27.62 20.18 7.47
C LEU A 119 -26.39 21.02 7.81
N GLY A 120 -25.30 20.34 8.17
CA GLY A 120 -23.99 20.94 8.42
C GLY A 120 -23.10 20.89 7.18
N ASN A 121 -22.34 21.97 6.96
CA ASN A 121 -21.37 22.17 5.88
C ASN A 121 -21.92 22.12 4.43
N VAL A 122 -23.24 22.07 4.21
CA VAL A 122 -23.85 22.09 2.85
C VAL A 122 -23.86 23.47 2.17
N GLU A 123 -22.87 24.33 2.46
CA GLU A 123 -22.73 25.66 1.85
C GLU A 123 -21.65 25.62 0.76
N LYS A 124 -21.99 26.09 -0.44
CA LYS A 124 -21.14 25.91 -1.63
C LYS A 124 -19.80 26.64 -1.59
N THR A 125 -19.70 27.75 -0.87
CA THR A 125 -18.43 28.48 -0.68
C THR A 125 -17.37 27.70 0.11
N LEU A 126 -17.75 26.61 0.79
CA LEU A 126 -16.81 25.64 1.39
C LEU A 126 -16.15 24.71 0.35
N PHE A 127 -16.62 24.69 -0.90
CA PHE A 127 -16.14 23.81 -1.98
C PHE A 127 -15.75 24.60 -3.24
N PRO A 128 -14.76 25.51 -3.15
CA PRO A 128 -14.20 26.15 -4.33
C PRO A 128 -13.53 25.11 -5.24
N TYR A 129 -13.71 25.25 -6.55
CA TYR A 129 -13.03 24.45 -7.56
C TYR A 129 -12.56 25.31 -8.74
N VAL A 130 -11.65 24.76 -9.55
CA VAL A 130 -10.96 25.48 -10.64
C VAL A 130 -11.37 24.90 -11.99
N ILE A 131 -11.65 25.77 -12.96
CA ILE A 131 -11.84 25.41 -14.37
C ILE A 131 -10.92 26.31 -15.19
N GLY A 132 -9.93 25.73 -15.88
CA GLY A 132 -8.95 26.50 -16.64
C GLY A 132 -8.20 27.49 -15.75
N SER A 133 -8.06 28.73 -16.23
CA SER A 133 -7.45 29.83 -15.45
C SER A 133 -8.39 30.48 -14.41
N SER A 134 -9.68 30.07 -14.35
CA SER A 134 -10.67 30.66 -13.45
C SER A 134 -10.60 30.06 -12.05
N HIS A 135 -10.21 30.86 -11.07
CA HIS A 135 -10.12 30.49 -9.66
C HIS A 135 -11.42 30.81 -8.91
N GLY A 136 -11.91 29.88 -8.08
CA GLY A 136 -13.06 30.14 -7.20
C GLY A 136 -14.43 29.96 -7.86
N ASN A 137 -14.61 28.89 -8.63
CA ASN A 137 -15.95 28.46 -9.08
C ASN A 137 -16.63 27.71 -7.93
N TYR A 138 -17.97 27.78 -7.87
CA TYR A 138 -18.78 27.11 -6.84
C TYR A 138 -19.96 26.38 -7.49
N ALA A 139 -20.31 25.21 -6.97
CA ALA A 139 -21.44 24.40 -7.43
C ALA A 139 -22.43 24.17 -6.28
N ASP A 140 -23.71 24.16 -6.57
CA ASP A 140 -24.75 23.94 -5.56
C ASP A 140 -24.75 22.48 -5.07
N VAL A 141 -24.28 22.28 -3.84
CA VAL A 141 -24.20 20.96 -3.17
C VAL A 141 -25.52 20.51 -2.55
N LEU A 142 -26.56 21.35 -2.67
CA LEU A 142 -27.90 21.13 -2.13
C LEU A 142 -28.93 21.64 -3.14
N ILE A 143 -29.77 20.75 -3.69
CA ILE A 143 -30.70 21.08 -4.78
C ILE A 143 -32.12 20.57 -4.52
N ASN A 144 -33.10 21.16 -5.21
CA ASN A 144 -34.53 20.76 -5.23
C ASN A 144 -35.26 20.73 -3.88
N TYR A 145 -34.69 21.30 -2.82
CA TYR A 145 -35.22 21.22 -1.45
C TYR A 145 -36.34 22.25 -1.15
N GLN A 146 -36.51 23.28 -1.98
CA GLN A 146 -37.51 24.34 -1.77
C GLN A 146 -38.90 23.98 -2.36
N THR A 147 -39.16 22.71 -2.69
CA THR A 147 -40.46 22.23 -3.21
C THR A 147 -41.07 21.15 -2.31
N HIS A 148 -40.55 19.93 -2.38
CA HIS A 148 -40.96 18.81 -1.52
C HIS A 148 -39.76 18.07 -0.95
N TYR A 149 -39.95 17.54 0.25
CA TYR A 149 -38.98 16.73 0.98
C TYR A 149 -38.37 15.59 0.14
N GLN A 150 -39.20 14.90 -0.64
CA GLN A 150 -38.79 13.78 -1.49
C GLN A 150 -37.93 14.17 -2.71
N ASP A 151 -37.95 15.45 -3.10
CA ASP A 151 -37.23 15.98 -4.27
C ASP A 151 -35.81 16.45 -3.89
N ALA A 152 -35.61 16.82 -2.62
CA ALA A 152 -34.36 17.35 -2.07
C ALA A 152 -33.16 16.39 -2.25
N ARG A 153 -32.02 16.89 -2.74
CA ARG A 153 -30.78 16.11 -2.88
C ARG A 153 -29.59 16.84 -2.28
N ILE A 154 -28.73 16.10 -1.59
CA ILE A 154 -27.39 16.52 -1.20
C ILE A 154 -26.42 15.88 -2.20
N ILE A 155 -25.55 16.69 -2.81
CA ILE A 155 -24.67 16.30 -3.91
C ILE A 155 -23.22 16.20 -3.39
N LEU A 156 -22.44 15.25 -3.92
CA LEU A 156 -21.01 15.16 -3.61
C LEU A 156 -20.28 16.39 -4.20
N PRO A 157 -19.41 17.08 -3.44
CA PRO A 157 -18.70 18.24 -3.94
C PRO A 157 -17.65 17.87 -4.99
N LEU A 158 -17.28 18.83 -5.84
CA LEU A 158 -16.24 18.69 -6.86
C LEU A 158 -14.80 18.83 -6.32
N THR A 159 -14.65 18.89 -4.99
CA THR A 159 -13.39 19.11 -4.26
C THR A 159 -13.34 18.15 -3.07
N GLU A 160 -12.17 17.58 -2.74
CA GLU A 160 -12.03 16.62 -1.64
C GLU A 160 -12.44 17.22 -0.27
N PHE A 161 -13.13 16.43 0.56
CA PHE A 161 -13.47 16.81 1.93
C PHE A 161 -12.22 16.98 2.82
N SER A 162 -12.03 18.16 3.39
CA SER A 162 -11.06 18.41 4.46
C SER A 162 -11.66 18.07 5.83
N GLY A 163 -10.86 18.19 6.91
CA GLY A 163 -11.33 17.94 8.28
C GLY A 163 -12.44 18.89 8.78
N ASN A 164 -12.75 19.95 8.04
CA ASN A 164 -13.73 20.98 8.37
C ASN A 164 -14.86 21.14 7.32
N THR A 165 -14.91 20.29 6.29
CA THR A 165 -15.96 20.34 5.25
C THR A 165 -16.79 19.06 5.10
N GLU A 166 -16.48 17.98 5.86
CA GLU A 166 -17.34 16.77 5.92
C GLU A 166 -18.81 17.15 6.19
N TYR A 167 -19.79 16.59 5.48
CA TYR A 167 -21.21 16.91 5.70
C TYR A 167 -21.81 16.27 6.96
N TYR A 168 -22.74 16.98 7.60
CA TYR A 168 -23.49 16.54 8.78
C TYR A 168 -25.00 16.68 8.56
N TRP A 169 -25.79 15.87 9.26
CA TRP A 169 -27.24 15.81 9.15
C TRP A 169 -27.91 15.47 10.48
N ALA A 170 -29.14 15.95 10.67
CA ALA A 170 -30.09 15.44 11.65
C ALA A 170 -31.52 15.63 11.13
N LYS A 171 -32.42 14.69 11.42
CA LYS A 171 -33.85 14.76 11.12
C LYS A 171 -34.66 14.58 12.40
N ALA A 172 -35.72 15.38 12.58
CA ALA A 172 -36.66 15.22 13.68
C ALA A 172 -38.08 15.65 13.26
N SER A 173 -39.09 14.96 13.78
CA SER A 173 -40.51 15.28 13.60
C SER A 173 -41.06 15.96 14.85
N PHE A 174 -41.91 16.98 14.68
CA PHE A 174 -42.45 17.80 15.78
C PHE A 174 -43.85 18.34 15.45
N SER A 175 -44.54 18.89 16.45
CA SER A 175 -45.88 19.47 16.32
C SER A 175 -46.19 20.47 17.42
N ASP A 176 -47.33 21.16 17.34
CA ASP A 176 -47.93 21.93 18.44
C ASP A 176 -48.04 21.12 19.75
N THR A 177 -48.42 19.84 19.68
CA THR A 177 -48.48 18.91 20.82
C THR A 177 -47.12 18.39 21.29
N ASN A 178 -46.07 18.47 20.47
CA ASN A 178 -44.70 18.10 20.84
C ASN A 178 -43.67 19.08 20.24
N PRO A 179 -43.55 20.29 20.80
CA PRO A 179 -42.82 21.39 20.17
C PRO A 179 -41.33 21.44 20.54
N ASN A 180 -40.79 20.40 21.19
CA ASN A 180 -39.41 20.38 21.68
C ASN A 180 -38.66 19.14 21.14
N PRO A 181 -38.28 19.12 19.85
CA PRO A 181 -37.47 18.04 19.27
C PRO A 181 -36.00 18.12 19.68
N GLU A 182 -35.41 16.96 20.02
CA GLU A 182 -33.97 16.79 20.19
C GLU A 182 -33.24 16.73 18.85
N ILE A 183 -32.15 17.48 18.71
CA ILE A 183 -31.30 17.52 17.52
C ILE A 183 -29.90 17.02 17.86
N LEU A 184 -29.35 16.14 17.03
CA LEU A 184 -27.97 15.64 17.11
C LEU A 184 -27.37 15.55 15.71
N LEU A 185 -26.52 16.52 15.34
CA LEU A 185 -25.80 16.49 14.06
C LEU A 185 -24.83 15.30 14.02
N GLN A 186 -25.09 14.36 13.12
CA GLN A 186 -24.21 13.24 12.83
C GLN A 186 -23.56 13.44 11.46
N ARG A 187 -22.27 13.10 11.33
CA ARG A 187 -21.60 13.11 10.02
C ARG A 187 -22.30 12.12 9.08
N MET A 188 -22.47 12.49 7.81
CA MET A 188 -22.93 11.57 6.73
C MET A 188 -21.78 10.96 5.94
N VAL A 189 -20.67 11.70 5.81
CA VAL A 189 -19.49 11.30 5.03
C VAL A 189 -18.79 10.10 5.65
N GLY A 190 -18.57 9.06 4.83
CA GLY A 190 -17.70 7.92 5.11
C GLY A 190 -16.27 8.17 4.64
N MET A 191 -15.35 7.28 5.01
CA MET A 191 -13.96 7.34 4.56
C MET A 191 -13.36 5.94 4.45
N LEU A 192 -12.74 5.63 3.31
CA LEU A 192 -11.85 4.48 3.11
C LEU A 192 -10.41 4.98 3.07
N ARG A 193 -9.57 4.52 4.01
CA ARG A 193 -8.11 4.66 3.96
C ARG A 193 -7.53 3.52 3.14
N LEU A 194 -6.98 3.83 1.98
CA LEU A 194 -6.18 2.90 1.19
C LEU A 194 -4.71 3.18 1.48
N ASN A 195 -3.96 2.19 1.96
CA ASN A 195 -2.51 2.25 2.09
C ASN A 195 -1.85 1.21 1.17
N ARG A 196 -0.58 1.44 0.80
CA ARG A 196 0.30 0.46 0.16
C ARG A 196 1.45 0.19 1.11
N ASN A 197 1.61 -1.07 1.53
CA ASN A 197 2.70 -1.47 2.40
C ASN A 197 4.05 -1.24 1.73
N PHE A 198 5.00 -0.68 2.48
CA PHE A 198 6.37 -0.46 2.02
C PHE A 198 7.09 -1.80 1.77
N VAL A 199 7.85 -1.85 0.69
CA VAL A 199 8.60 -3.03 0.25
C VAL A 199 10.09 -2.80 0.48
N ASP A 200 10.70 -3.60 1.36
CA ASP A 200 12.16 -3.64 1.45
C ASP A 200 12.74 -4.22 0.15
N THR A 201 13.77 -3.54 -0.37
CA THR A 201 14.34 -3.87 -1.69
C THR A 201 15.24 -5.10 -1.64
N ASN A 202 15.87 -5.39 -0.51
CA ASN A 202 16.73 -6.56 -0.32
C ASN A 202 15.86 -7.82 -0.21
N ASP A 203 14.76 -7.75 0.54
CA ASP A 203 13.76 -8.84 0.62
C ASP A 203 13.14 -9.12 -0.76
N ALA A 204 12.78 -8.07 -1.51
CA ALA A 204 12.23 -8.21 -2.86
C ALA A 204 13.23 -8.83 -3.85
N VAL A 205 14.51 -8.42 -3.82
CA VAL A 205 15.56 -9.02 -4.65
C VAL A 205 15.81 -10.48 -4.25
N THR A 206 15.77 -10.80 -2.96
CA THR A 206 15.93 -12.19 -2.46
C THR A 206 14.82 -13.09 -3.00
N LYS A 207 13.54 -12.67 -2.88
CA LYS A 207 12.40 -13.40 -3.47
C LYS A 207 12.53 -13.60 -4.99
N LEU A 208 12.98 -12.58 -5.72
CA LEU A 208 13.21 -12.67 -7.16
C LEU A 208 14.26 -13.73 -7.49
N ILE A 209 15.33 -13.83 -6.69
CA ILE A 209 16.37 -14.85 -6.86
C ILE A 209 15.81 -16.23 -6.56
N ASP A 210 15.11 -16.43 -5.43
CA ASP A 210 14.50 -17.71 -5.07
C ASP A 210 13.55 -18.21 -6.17
N ASN A 211 12.74 -17.31 -6.75
CA ASN A 211 11.90 -17.60 -7.90
C ASN A 211 12.69 -17.97 -9.16
N ILE A 212 13.77 -17.24 -9.47
CA ILE A 212 14.67 -17.55 -10.59
C ILE A 212 15.32 -18.93 -10.42
N LEU A 213 15.75 -19.29 -9.21
CA LEU A 213 16.32 -20.61 -8.90
C LEU A 213 15.28 -21.73 -9.10
N LEU A 214 14.10 -21.55 -8.52
CA LEU A 214 13.03 -22.55 -8.52
C LEU A 214 12.44 -22.80 -9.91
N GLN A 215 12.25 -21.74 -10.72
CA GLN A 215 11.65 -21.87 -12.06
C GLN A 215 12.62 -22.37 -13.13
N ILE A 216 13.93 -22.09 -12.99
CA ILE A 216 14.95 -22.51 -13.97
C ILE A 216 15.59 -23.85 -13.60
N ASN A 217 15.63 -24.20 -12.30
CA ASN A 217 16.25 -25.42 -11.79
C ASN A 217 17.71 -25.58 -12.26
N TYR A 218 18.53 -24.59 -11.93
CA TYR A 218 19.96 -24.59 -12.27
C TYR A 218 20.72 -25.81 -11.74
N ARG A 219 20.25 -26.48 -10.67
CA ARG A 219 20.91 -27.69 -10.13
C ARG A 219 20.93 -28.82 -11.16
N ASP A 220 19.81 -29.06 -11.85
CA ASP A 220 19.77 -30.03 -12.96
C ASP A 220 20.56 -29.56 -14.19
N ILE A 221 20.57 -28.25 -14.50
CA ILE A 221 21.39 -27.70 -15.61
C ILE A 221 22.89 -27.92 -15.36
N ILE A 222 23.36 -27.64 -14.14
CA ILE A 222 24.75 -27.87 -13.72
C ILE A 222 25.07 -29.37 -13.80
N ARG A 223 24.27 -30.24 -13.16
CA ARG A 223 24.52 -31.70 -13.15
C ARG A 223 24.60 -32.28 -14.56
N ASN A 224 23.64 -31.95 -15.43
CA ASN A 224 23.61 -32.44 -16.81
C ASN A 224 24.79 -31.90 -17.66
N THR A 225 25.34 -30.73 -17.33
CA THR A 225 26.55 -30.17 -17.97
C THR A 225 27.83 -30.89 -17.51
N LEU A 226 27.88 -31.33 -16.25
CA LEU A 226 28.99 -32.08 -15.68
C LEU A 226 29.07 -33.52 -16.21
N GLU A 227 27.92 -34.21 -16.25
CA GLU A 227 27.83 -35.62 -16.68
C GLU A 227 27.71 -35.82 -18.19
N GLY A 228 27.03 -34.91 -18.91
CA GLY A 228 26.51 -35.18 -20.25
C GLY A 228 25.19 -35.97 -20.18
N ALA A 229 24.90 -36.77 -21.21
CA ALA A 229 23.65 -37.54 -21.32
C ALA A 229 23.61 -38.78 -20.39
N TYR A 230 24.76 -39.23 -19.89
CA TYR A 230 24.91 -40.35 -18.96
C TYR A 230 26.33 -40.33 -18.33
N VAL A 231 26.53 -41.01 -17.20
CA VAL A 231 27.85 -41.17 -16.57
C VAL A 231 28.87 -41.72 -17.58
N GLY A 232 29.90 -40.93 -17.88
CA GLY A 232 30.94 -41.31 -18.83
C GLY A 232 30.65 -40.94 -20.29
N ASP A 233 29.66 -40.09 -20.57
CA ASP A 233 29.46 -39.47 -21.88
C ASP A 233 30.67 -38.59 -22.24
N PRO A 234 31.35 -38.82 -23.40
CA PRO A 234 32.43 -37.97 -23.87
C PRO A 234 32.06 -36.50 -24.11
N ASN A 235 30.78 -36.13 -24.08
CA ASN A 235 30.32 -34.74 -24.15
C ASN A 235 30.22 -34.07 -22.77
N GLY A 236 30.28 -34.82 -21.67
CA GLY A 236 30.24 -34.28 -20.30
C GLY A 236 31.50 -33.50 -19.94
N LEU A 237 31.36 -32.39 -19.20
CA LEU A 237 32.50 -31.55 -18.83
C LEU A 237 33.54 -32.31 -18.00
N LEU A 238 33.10 -33.15 -17.05
CA LEU A 238 34.02 -33.90 -16.19
C LEU A 238 34.75 -35.01 -16.96
N TYR A 239 34.14 -35.63 -17.97
CA TYR A 239 34.85 -36.58 -18.83
C TYR A 239 36.03 -35.89 -19.53
N ASN A 240 35.78 -34.73 -20.15
CA ASN A 240 36.79 -33.99 -20.91
C ASN A 240 37.94 -33.44 -20.04
N LEU A 241 37.67 -33.11 -18.77
CA LEU A 241 38.69 -32.63 -17.83
C LEU A 241 39.50 -33.78 -17.20
N LEU A 242 38.86 -34.91 -16.88
CA LEU A 242 39.50 -36.01 -16.14
C LEU A 242 40.19 -37.03 -17.07
N HIS A 243 39.62 -37.35 -18.24
CA HIS A 243 40.14 -38.39 -19.14
C HIS A 243 41.62 -38.17 -19.53
N PRO A 244 42.09 -36.95 -19.91
CA PRO A 244 43.48 -36.73 -20.29
C PRO A 244 44.48 -37.00 -19.15
N ILE A 245 44.12 -36.60 -17.92
CA ILE A 245 44.97 -36.78 -16.73
C ILE A 245 45.10 -38.27 -16.39
N LEU A 246 44.02 -39.05 -16.58
CA LEU A 246 44.03 -40.49 -16.40
C LEU A 246 44.78 -41.21 -17.53
N SER A 247 44.61 -40.82 -18.80
CA SER A 247 45.30 -41.45 -19.94
C SER A 247 46.81 -41.25 -19.89
N ASP A 248 47.25 -40.06 -19.49
CA ASP A 248 48.68 -39.71 -19.41
C ASP A 248 49.34 -40.28 -18.14
N GLY A 249 48.57 -40.41 -17.05
CA GLY A 249 49.04 -40.98 -15.78
C GLY A 249 49.08 -42.51 -15.73
N LEU A 250 48.17 -43.22 -16.41
CA LEU A 250 47.99 -44.68 -16.28
C LEU A 250 48.51 -45.45 -17.50
N LEU A 251 49.83 -45.50 -17.64
CA LEU A 251 50.50 -46.07 -18.81
C LEU A 251 50.57 -47.62 -18.82
N GLY A 252 50.67 -48.19 -20.02
CA GLY A 252 50.92 -49.63 -20.24
C GLY A 252 49.74 -50.50 -19.79
N PRO A 253 49.94 -51.53 -18.93
CA PRO A 253 48.84 -52.40 -18.49
C PRO A 253 47.79 -51.67 -17.64
N LEU A 254 48.11 -50.49 -17.09
CA LEU A 254 47.18 -49.67 -16.29
C LEU A 254 46.10 -48.97 -17.13
N VAL A 255 46.25 -48.87 -18.46
CA VAL A 255 45.25 -48.22 -19.35
C VAL A 255 43.86 -48.84 -19.20
N ILE A 256 43.77 -50.15 -18.91
CA ILE A 256 42.53 -50.90 -18.69
C ILE A 256 41.74 -50.38 -17.46
N VAL A 257 42.39 -49.61 -16.58
CA VAL A 257 41.80 -49.01 -15.36
C VAL A 257 41.23 -47.60 -15.62
N VAL A 258 41.56 -46.95 -16.75
CA VAL A 258 41.16 -45.56 -17.05
C VAL A 258 39.64 -45.40 -17.04
N ASP A 259 38.89 -46.15 -17.85
CA ASP A 259 37.42 -45.99 -17.92
C ASP A 259 36.71 -46.39 -16.60
N PRO A 260 37.08 -47.48 -15.89
CA PRO A 260 36.56 -47.78 -14.55
C PRO A 260 36.81 -46.65 -13.53
N PHE A 261 38.00 -46.05 -13.52
CA PHE A 261 38.34 -44.96 -12.60
C PHE A 261 37.64 -43.66 -12.96
N LEU A 262 37.57 -43.33 -14.26
CA LEU A 262 36.86 -42.16 -14.79
C LEU A 262 35.37 -42.19 -14.43
N ASN A 263 34.70 -43.33 -14.63
CA ASN A 263 33.29 -43.48 -14.29
C ASN A 263 33.03 -43.37 -12.78
N LEU A 264 33.90 -43.95 -11.94
CA LEU A 264 33.80 -43.80 -10.48
C LEU A 264 34.08 -42.35 -10.03
N LEU A 265 35.06 -41.66 -10.62
CA LEU A 265 35.34 -40.25 -10.35
C LEU A 265 34.14 -39.37 -10.69
N ILE A 266 33.55 -39.53 -11.89
CA ILE A 266 32.35 -38.79 -12.30
C ILE A 266 31.21 -39.04 -11.29
N GLN A 267 30.86 -40.30 -11.01
CA GLN A 267 29.78 -40.65 -10.08
C GLN A 267 29.90 -40.04 -8.68
N ASN A 268 31.14 -39.84 -8.18
CA ASN A 268 31.37 -39.36 -6.82
C ASN A 268 31.72 -37.86 -6.75
N LEU A 269 32.08 -37.22 -7.87
CA LEU A 269 32.39 -35.78 -7.93
C LEU A 269 31.23 -34.93 -8.43
N VAL A 270 30.29 -35.49 -9.21
CA VAL A 270 29.19 -34.73 -9.82
C VAL A 270 28.32 -33.99 -8.80
N GLU A 271 27.78 -34.68 -7.78
CA GLU A 271 26.88 -34.05 -6.81
C GLU A 271 27.63 -33.02 -5.92
N PRO A 272 28.83 -33.31 -5.37
CA PRO A 272 29.62 -32.31 -4.62
C PRO A 272 30.03 -31.08 -5.46
N ILE A 273 30.36 -31.25 -6.74
CA ILE A 273 30.63 -30.13 -7.66
C ILE A 273 29.34 -29.36 -7.95
N THR A 274 28.22 -30.06 -8.13
CA THR A 274 26.91 -29.44 -8.38
C THR A 274 26.48 -28.55 -7.23
N ASP A 275 26.59 -29.04 -5.98
CA ASP A 275 26.24 -28.25 -4.80
C ASP A 275 27.21 -27.09 -4.57
N ALA A 276 28.52 -27.31 -4.70
CA ALA A 276 29.52 -26.24 -4.54
C ALA A 276 29.43 -25.13 -5.62
N LEU A 277 28.96 -25.44 -6.82
CA LEU A 277 28.61 -24.44 -7.84
C LEU A 277 27.24 -23.80 -7.54
N TYR A 278 26.26 -24.57 -7.10
CA TYR A 278 24.92 -24.05 -6.77
C TYR A 278 24.98 -23.02 -5.63
N ASP A 279 25.80 -23.24 -4.59
CA ASP A 279 26.00 -22.23 -3.52
C ASP A 279 26.58 -20.89 -4.05
N GLN A 280 27.42 -20.93 -5.10
CA GLN A 280 27.94 -19.72 -5.75
C GLN A 280 26.89 -18.99 -6.60
N ILE A 281 25.84 -19.69 -7.06
CA ILE A 281 24.88 -19.10 -8.01
C ILE A 281 24.06 -17.98 -7.35
N VAL A 282 23.75 -18.07 -6.05
CA VAL A 282 22.96 -17.07 -5.32
C VAL A 282 23.69 -15.71 -5.35
N SER A 283 24.95 -15.70 -4.91
CA SER A 283 25.79 -14.48 -4.91
C SER A 283 26.04 -13.93 -6.32
N SER A 284 26.12 -14.82 -7.31
CA SER A 284 26.25 -14.45 -8.72
C SER A 284 24.96 -13.78 -9.24
N LEU A 285 23.79 -14.33 -8.93
CA LEU A 285 22.49 -13.78 -9.34
C LEU A 285 22.21 -12.43 -8.68
N ILE A 286 22.53 -12.23 -7.39
CA ILE A 286 22.48 -10.90 -6.73
C ILE A 286 23.27 -9.88 -7.57
N SER A 287 24.52 -10.24 -7.91
CA SER A 287 25.44 -9.35 -8.63
C SER A 287 24.94 -8.99 -10.04
N GLN A 288 24.32 -9.95 -10.73
CA GLN A 288 23.77 -9.76 -12.08
C GLN A 288 22.45 -8.97 -12.08
N VAL A 289 21.55 -9.21 -11.11
CA VAL A 289 20.35 -8.40 -10.89
C VAL A 289 20.74 -6.96 -10.56
N GLU A 290 21.70 -6.75 -9.66
CA GLU A 290 22.23 -5.41 -9.36
C GLU A 290 22.80 -4.71 -10.60
N LEU A 291 23.49 -5.43 -11.49
CA LEU A 291 24.07 -4.88 -12.71
C LEU A 291 22.99 -4.49 -13.72
N ALA A 292 21.99 -5.35 -13.94
CA ALA A 292 20.85 -5.07 -14.81
C ALA A 292 20.02 -3.86 -14.32
N LEU A 293 19.84 -3.72 -13.01
CA LEU A 293 19.17 -2.57 -12.41
C LEU A 293 20.01 -1.29 -12.53
N LYS A 294 21.34 -1.36 -12.32
CA LYS A 294 22.25 -0.21 -12.52
C LYS A 294 22.27 0.27 -13.97
N ALA A 295 22.19 -0.64 -14.94
CA ALA A 295 22.15 -0.31 -16.37
C ALA A 295 20.89 0.48 -16.79
N ASN A 296 19.80 0.36 -16.02
CA ASN A 296 18.54 1.08 -16.24
C ASN A 296 18.37 2.33 -15.35
N ALA A 297 19.28 2.58 -14.40
CA ALA A 297 19.18 3.69 -13.46
C ALA A 297 19.50 5.04 -14.14
N THR A 298 18.65 6.04 -13.92
CA THR A 298 18.81 7.37 -14.52
C THR A 298 19.72 8.26 -13.66
N GLY A 299 21.02 8.28 -13.96
CA GLY A 299 22.01 9.12 -13.30
C GLY A 299 22.99 8.33 -12.41
N ASN A 300 23.58 8.97 -11.41
CA ASN A 300 24.61 8.36 -10.54
C ASN A 300 24.01 7.50 -9.41
N GLU A 301 22.91 6.81 -9.67
CA GLU A 301 22.13 6.08 -8.66
C GLU A 301 22.48 4.59 -8.64
N THR A 302 22.37 3.93 -7.48
CA THR A 302 22.55 2.48 -7.40
C THR A 302 21.29 1.76 -7.87
N GLY A 303 21.46 0.60 -8.52
CA GLY A 303 20.33 -0.20 -9.02
C GLY A 303 19.31 -0.57 -7.94
N LEU A 304 19.78 -0.82 -6.70
CA LEU A 304 18.89 -1.04 -5.55
C LEU A 304 18.14 0.23 -5.13
N ALA A 305 18.77 1.41 -5.10
CA ALA A 305 18.05 2.66 -4.80
C ALA A 305 17.00 2.99 -5.88
N TYR A 306 17.34 2.74 -7.15
CA TYR A 306 16.42 2.90 -8.27
C TYR A 306 15.22 1.93 -8.17
N LEU A 307 15.47 0.62 -7.95
CA LEU A 307 14.43 -0.38 -7.74
C LEU A 307 13.57 -0.03 -6.51
N GLY A 308 14.17 0.41 -5.40
CA GLY A 308 13.46 0.78 -4.19
C GLY A 308 12.43 1.90 -4.40
N ARG A 309 12.69 2.87 -5.30
CA ARG A 309 11.68 3.86 -5.72
C ARG A 309 10.56 3.25 -6.57
N MET A 310 10.89 2.35 -7.49
CA MET A 310 9.87 1.64 -8.29
C MET A 310 8.97 0.77 -7.41
N LEU A 311 9.53 0.09 -6.42
CA LEU A 311 8.79 -0.72 -5.45
C LEU A 311 7.92 0.13 -4.50
N ASN A 312 8.26 1.41 -4.28
CA ASN A 312 7.60 2.29 -3.31
C ASN A 312 7.18 3.67 -3.88
N PRO A 313 6.44 3.73 -5.00
CA PRO A 313 6.10 4.99 -5.68
C PRO A 313 5.16 5.86 -4.86
N TRP A 314 4.37 5.26 -3.96
CA TRP A 314 3.51 5.98 -3.02
C TRP A 314 4.33 6.81 -2.01
N ALA A 315 5.53 6.39 -1.64
CA ALA A 315 6.36 7.16 -0.70
C ALA A 315 6.82 8.49 -1.30
N TYR A 316 7.09 8.51 -2.61
CA TYR A 316 7.65 9.67 -3.32
C TYR A 316 6.60 10.52 -4.02
N GLY A 317 5.53 9.92 -4.54
CA GLY A 317 4.46 10.64 -5.23
C GLY A 317 3.64 11.56 -4.31
N ALA A 318 3.03 12.58 -4.91
CA ALA A 318 2.17 13.55 -4.22
C ALA A 318 0.67 13.30 -4.45
N GLU A 319 0.30 12.76 -5.62
CA GLU A 319 -1.09 12.65 -6.08
C GLU A 319 -1.32 11.35 -6.85
N ALA A 320 -2.56 10.85 -6.84
CA ALA A 320 -2.99 9.66 -7.56
C ALA A 320 -4.33 9.90 -8.29
N ILE A 321 -4.57 9.15 -9.36
CA ILE A 321 -5.86 9.08 -10.06
C ILE A 321 -6.45 7.69 -9.84
N LEU A 322 -7.61 7.66 -9.17
CA LEU A 322 -8.39 6.47 -8.89
C LEU A 322 -9.49 6.34 -9.94
N THR A 323 -9.65 5.14 -10.51
CA THR A 323 -10.83 4.77 -11.29
C THR A 323 -11.79 4.05 -10.34
N ILE A 324 -12.99 4.59 -10.14
CA ILE A 324 -13.98 4.07 -9.19
C ILE A 324 -15.30 3.86 -9.91
N ASP A 325 -15.81 2.63 -9.88
CA ASP A 325 -17.13 2.29 -10.40
C ASP A 325 -18.21 2.52 -9.33
N ASP A 326 -19.39 2.94 -9.79
CA ASP A 326 -20.61 3.10 -8.99
C ASP A 326 -20.42 3.94 -7.72
N PHE A 327 -19.55 4.94 -7.76
CA PHE A 327 -19.30 5.83 -6.61
C PHE A 327 -20.51 6.73 -6.32
N PRO A 328 -21.02 6.81 -5.08
CA PRO A 328 -22.18 7.63 -4.74
C PRO A 328 -22.04 9.13 -5.02
N LYS A 329 -22.96 9.69 -5.80
CA LYS A 329 -22.94 11.08 -6.26
C LYS A 329 -23.99 11.97 -5.60
N ALA A 330 -25.15 11.43 -5.25
CA ALA A 330 -26.21 12.17 -4.56
C ALA A 330 -27.05 11.31 -3.61
N ILE A 331 -27.44 11.88 -2.47
CA ILE A 331 -28.36 11.26 -1.48
C ILE A 331 -29.63 12.09 -1.26
N ASP A 332 -30.69 11.46 -0.76
CA ASP A 332 -31.87 12.14 -0.20
C ASP A 332 -31.70 12.52 1.29
N PHE A 333 -32.70 13.20 1.83
CA PHE A 333 -32.75 13.61 3.25
C PHE A 333 -33.05 12.44 4.23
N ASP A 334 -33.23 11.22 3.72
CA ASP A 334 -33.29 9.96 4.48
C ASP A 334 -32.03 9.10 4.29
N LEU A 335 -30.94 9.72 3.78
CA LEU A 335 -29.60 9.15 3.60
C LEU A 335 -29.52 7.97 2.61
N ASN A 336 -30.40 7.94 1.61
CA ASN A 336 -30.39 6.93 0.54
C ASN A 336 -29.82 7.52 -0.75
N VAL A 337 -28.87 6.81 -1.38
CA VAL A 337 -28.30 7.21 -2.68
C VAL A 337 -29.38 7.22 -3.77
N LYS A 338 -29.29 8.19 -4.68
CA LYS A 338 -30.21 8.43 -5.80
C LYS A 338 -29.53 8.53 -7.16
N ASP A 339 -28.22 8.78 -7.16
CA ASP A 339 -27.41 9.00 -8.35
C ASP A 339 -25.96 8.60 -8.04
N TYR A 340 -25.27 8.08 -9.05
CA TYR A 340 -23.90 7.58 -8.97
C TYR A 340 -23.05 8.24 -10.06
N PHE A 341 -21.74 8.19 -9.90
CA PHE A 341 -20.82 8.47 -11.00
C PHE A 341 -20.81 7.27 -11.99
N PRO A 342 -20.57 7.52 -13.30
CA PRO A 342 -20.55 6.43 -14.28
C PRO A 342 -19.38 5.47 -14.04
N VAL A 343 -19.57 4.20 -14.42
CA VAL A 343 -18.51 3.18 -14.50
C VAL A 343 -17.29 3.75 -15.25
N GLY A 344 -16.10 3.52 -14.70
CA GLY A 344 -14.84 4.08 -15.21
C GLY A 344 -14.58 5.55 -14.86
N GLN A 345 -15.39 6.20 -14.02
CA GLN A 345 -15.12 7.58 -13.59
C GLN A 345 -13.77 7.68 -12.87
N GLN A 346 -12.99 8.67 -13.27
CA GLN A 346 -11.70 8.98 -12.66
C GLN A 346 -11.81 10.12 -11.65
N PHE A 347 -11.12 9.97 -10.53
CA PHE A 347 -11.06 10.91 -9.41
C PHE A 347 -9.60 11.16 -9.03
N LYS A 348 -9.25 12.42 -8.75
CA LYS A 348 -7.91 12.79 -8.31
C LYS A 348 -7.88 12.94 -6.79
N TYR A 349 -6.90 12.31 -6.13
CA TYR A 349 -6.69 12.38 -4.70
C TYR A 349 -5.23 12.74 -4.37
N ALA A 350 -5.01 13.44 -3.25
CA ALA A 350 -3.69 13.62 -2.68
C ALA A 350 -3.24 12.36 -1.90
N LEU A 351 -1.93 12.13 -1.80
CA LEU A 351 -1.38 11.20 -0.82
C LEU A 351 -1.17 11.92 0.51
N LEU A 352 -1.89 11.45 1.53
CA LEU A 352 -1.88 11.96 2.89
C LEU A 352 -0.88 11.16 3.74
N MET A 353 -0.51 11.73 4.88
CA MET A 353 0.38 11.16 5.88
C MET A 353 -0.14 11.61 7.26
N ASP A 354 -0.10 10.74 8.27
CA ASP A 354 -0.47 11.12 9.64
C ASP A 354 0.61 12.03 10.26
N GLU A 355 0.28 12.81 11.29
CA GLU A 355 1.18 13.84 11.86
C GLU A 355 2.50 13.29 12.42
N GLU A 356 2.48 12.05 12.93
CA GLU A 356 3.67 11.31 13.41
C GLU A 356 4.16 10.27 12.39
N GLY A 357 3.52 10.17 11.22
CA GLY A 357 3.78 9.14 10.21
C GLY A 357 5.02 9.42 9.35
N THR A 358 5.55 8.36 8.75
CA THR A 358 6.64 8.43 7.78
C THR A 358 6.14 8.47 6.34
N VAL A 359 7.02 8.86 5.40
CA VAL A 359 6.70 8.83 3.96
C VAL A 359 6.33 7.42 3.46
N ASN A 360 6.78 6.37 4.17
CA ASN A 360 6.49 4.97 3.85
C ASN A 360 5.04 4.56 4.20
N GLU A 361 4.35 5.35 5.03
CA GLU A 361 3.00 5.07 5.55
C GLU A 361 1.91 5.93 4.86
N LYS A 362 2.28 6.63 3.78
CA LYS A 362 1.39 7.43 2.95
C LYS A 362 0.15 6.66 2.50
N TYR A 363 -0.98 7.34 2.42
CA TYR A 363 -2.28 6.74 2.14
C TYR A 363 -3.18 7.67 1.33
N ILE A 364 -4.22 7.11 0.73
CA ILE A 364 -5.30 7.84 0.04
C ILE A 364 -6.57 7.73 0.88
N ALA A 365 -7.31 8.82 1.04
CA ALA A 365 -8.55 8.85 1.82
C ALA A 365 -9.76 9.10 0.91
N VAL A 366 -10.34 8.02 0.38
CA VAL A 366 -11.57 8.11 -0.42
C VAL A 366 -12.72 8.46 0.52
N LYS A 367 -13.16 9.73 0.48
CA LYS A 367 -14.27 10.27 1.27
C LYS A 367 -15.48 10.49 0.37
N GLY A 368 -16.67 10.09 0.82
CA GLY A 368 -17.90 10.19 0.04
C GLY A 368 -19.14 9.84 0.87
N PHE A 369 -20.29 9.67 0.23
CA PHE A 369 -21.45 9.05 0.89
C PHE A 369 -21.22 7.54 1.06
N ASN A 370 -21.93 6.92 2.00
CA ASN A 370 -21.79 5.50 2.31
C ASN A 370 -22.76 4.67 1.47
N ASP A 371 -22.22 3.86 0.56
CA ASP A 371 -22.88 2.78 -0.18
C ASP A 371 -21.80 1.79 -0.65
N ASP A 372 -22.19 0.74 -1.39
CA ASP A 372 -21.25 -0.15 -2.07
C ASP A 372 -20.60 0.55 -3.28
N TYR A 373 -19.28 0.43 -3.44
CA TYR A 373 -18.53 0.92 -4.63
C TYR A 373 -17.22 0.15 -4.82
N ASP A 374 -16.62 0.21 -6.02
CA ASP A 374 -15.45 -0.60 -6.40
C ASP A 374 -14.30 0.28 -6.94
N VAL A 375 -13.18 0.31 -6.23
CA VAL A 375 -11.96 1.02 -6.68
C VAL A 375 -11.18 0.09 -7.60
N ARG A 376 -11.36 0.27 -8.92
CA ARG A 376 -10.81 -0.58 -9.98
C ARG A 376 -9.32 -0.45 -10.23
N LYS A 377 -8.80 0.78 -10.20
CA LYS A 377 -7.41 1.08 -10.56
C LYS A 377 -6.90 2.32 -9.83
N ILE A 378 -5.67 2.26 -9.34
CA ILE A 378 -4.97 3.39 -8.70
C ILE A 378 -3.69 3.65 -9.48
N ASN A 379 -3.63 4.80 -10.15
CA ASN A 379 -2.48 5.23 -10.95
C ASN A 379 -1.76 6.39 -10.24
N MET A 380 -0.45 6.33 -10.09
CA MET A 380 0.32 7.43 -9.47
C MET A 380 0.72 8.49 -10.51
N LEU A 381 0.63 9.77 -10.13
CA LEU A 381 1.08 10.89 -10.96
C LEU A 381 2.57 11.17 -10.73
N ALA A 382 3.30 11.43 -11.83
CA ALA A 382 4.76 11.43 -11.87
C ALA A 382 5.48 12.62 -11.18
N GLN A 383 4.80 13.44 -10.37
CA GLN A 383 5.44 14.59 -9.71
C GLN A 383 6.60 14.14 -8.80
N GLY A 384 7.81 14.62 -9.11
CA GLY A 384 9.04 14.37 -8.34
C GLY A 384 9.73 13.02 -8.59
N LEU A 385 9.13 12.11 -9.38
CA LEU A 385 9.67 10.77 -9.64
C LEU A 385 10.46 10.63 -10.95
N ILE A 386 10.29 11.57 -11.91
CA ILE A 386 11.10 11.69 -13.12
C ILE A 386 11.47 13.17 -13.31
N TYR A 387 12.72 13.44 -13.70
CA TYR A 387 13.21 14.81 -13.89
C TYR A 387 12.73 15.41 -15.23
N GLY A 388 11.49 15.88 -15.25
CA GLY A 388 11.00 16.87 -16.21
C GLY A 388 9.89 16.41 -17.16
N LEU A 389 8.67 16.88 -16.89
CA LEU A 389 7.90 17.61 -17.89
C LEU A 389 7.09 18.73 -17.20
N VAL A 390 6.79 19.80 -17.92
CA VAL A 390 5.88 20.87 -17.47
C VAL A 390 4.47 20.53 -17.94
N VAL A 391 3.50 20.61 -17.05
CA VAL A 391 2.08 20.35 -17.36
C VAL A 391 1.49 21.54 -18.12
N ASP A 392 0.82 21.27 -19.25
CA ASP A 392 -0.16 22.21 -19.81
C ASP A 392 -1.37 21.47 -20.42
N TYR A 393 -2.48 21.49 -19.70
CA TYR A 393 -3.88 21.28 -20.13
C TYR A 393 -4.32 20.09 -21.02
N ILE A 394 -3.53 19.02 -21.16
CA ILE A 394 -4.03 17.71 -21.61
C ILE A 394 -3.66 16.63 -20.59
N LEU A 395 -4.62 15.76 -20.24
CA LEU A 395 -4.37 14.51 -19.51
C LEU A 395 -3.78 13.48 -20.46
N ASP A 396 -2.53 13.70 -20.87
CA ASP A 396 -1.82 12.75 -21.72
C ASP A 396 -1.33 11.54 -20.91
N THR A 397 -1.23 10.39 -21.57
CA THR A 397 -0.78 9.13 -20.98
C THR A 397 0.64 9.19 -20.41
N GLU A 398 1.46 10.16 -20.83
CA GLU A 398 2.82 10.40 -20.34
C GLU A 398 2.89 10.93 -18.89
N LEU A 399 1.78 11.41 -18.31
CA LEU A 399 1.75 11.88 -16.90
C LEU A 399 1.60 10.75 -15.87
N PHE A 400 1.22 9.54 -16.32
CA PHE A 400 1.19 8.35 -15.50
C PHE A 400 2.55 7.68 -15.44
N LEU A 401 2.93 7.19 -14.26
CA LEU A 401 4.10 6.32 -14.09
C LEU A 401 3.80 4.91 -14.62
N SER A 402 3.69 4.78 -15.94
CA SER A 402 3.30 3.53 -16.60
C SER A 402 4.24 2.37 -16.27
N GLY A 403 3.75 1.38 -15.53
CA GLY A 403 4.52 0.20 -15.18
C GLY A 403 3.84 -0.71 -14.17
N VAL A 404 4.17 -2.00 -14.25
CA VAL A 404 3.69 -3.10 -13.36
C VAL A 404 3.97 -2.83 -11.87
N PHE A 405 4.90 -1.92 -11.60
CA PHE A 405 5.32 -1.52 -10.27
C PHE A 405 4.40 -0.50 -9.59
N VAL A 406 3.61 0.25 -10.36
CA VAL A 406 3.03 1.53 -9.89
C VAL A 406 1.52 1.53 -9.88
N ASP A 407 0.89 0.97 -10.91
CA ASP A 407 -0.56 0.88 -11.03
C ASP A 407 -1.11 -0.31 -10.23
N VAL A 408 -1.84 -0.06 -9.13
CA VAL A 408 -2.65 -1.11 -8.51
C VAL A 408 -3.88 -1.34 -9.39
N SER A 409 -4.03 -2.55 -9.91
CA SER A 409 -5.15 -2.94 -10.81
C SER A 409 -6.01 -4.06 -10.23
N ASP A 410 -5.73 -4.48 -8.99
CA ASP A 410 -6.59 -5.39 -8.23
C ASP A 410 -7.76 -4.58 -7.65
N PRO A 411 -9.02 -4.93 -7.99
CA PRO A 411 -10.20 -4.20 -7.52
C PRO A 411 -10.39 -4.38 -6.01
N ILE A 412 -10.91 -3.34 -5.35
CA ILE A 412 -11.36 -3.41 -3.96
C ILE A 412 -12.79 -2.88 -3.84
N ILE A 413 -13.69 -3.80 -3.49
CA ILE A 413 -15.10 -3.52 -3.20
C ILE A 413 -15.21 -3.05 -1.76
N VAL A 414 -15.74 -1.84 -1.55
CA VAL A 414 -16.23 -1.40 -0.25
C VAL A 414 -17.66 -1.91 -0.08
N GLN A 415 -17.93 -2.59 1.04
CA GLN A 415 -19.30 -2.94 1.42
C GLN A 415 -19.82 -1.95 2.47
N GLY A 416 -20.70 -1.05 2.02
CA GLY A 416 -21.16 0.12 2.74
C GLY A 416 -22.33 -0.19 3.67
N SER A 417 -22.06 -0.26 4.98
CA SER A 417 -23.16 -0.09 5.94
C SER A 417 -23.65 1.36 5.90
N LYS A 418 -24.96 1.60 6.13
CA LYS A 418 -25.58 2.95 6.15
C LYS A 418 -25.17 3.81 7.36
N SER A 419 -23.89 3.82 7.73
CA SER A 419 -23.39 4.45 8.95
C SER A 419 -22.09 5.22 8.71
N ASN A 420 -21.81 6.19 9.57
CA ASN A 420 -20.74 7.19 9.39
C ASN A 420 -19.33 6.71 9.74
N LEU A 421 -19.10 5.41 9.54
CA LEU A 421 -17.89 4.71 9.90
C LEU A 421 -16.71 5.12 9.01
N ARG A 422 -15.53 4.71 9.45
CA ARG A 422 -14.29 4.83 8.70
C ARG A 422 -13.69 3.44 8.55
N TYR A 423 -13.18 3.17 7.37
CA TYR A 423 -12.69 1.88 6.92
C TYR A 423 -11.23 2.01 6.48
N LYS A 424 -10.52 0.88 6.42
CA LYS A 424 -9.15 0.79 5.91
C LYS A 424 -8.91 -0.51 5.14
N ALA A 425 -7.99 -0.46 4.20
CA ALA A 425 -7.39 -1.62 3.54
C ALA A 425 -5.95 -1.30 3.10
N ASP A 426 -5.11 -2.33 3.10
CA ASP A 426 -3.66 -2.23 2.96
C ASP A 426 -3.21 -3.16 1.84
N TYR A 427 -2.66 -2.60 0.76
CA TYR A 427 -2.15 -3.39 -0.36
C TYR A 427 -0.79 -3.97 -0.01
N SER A 428 -0.68 -5.30 -0.03
CA SER A 428 0.53 -6.03 0.33
C SER A 428 1.14 -6.71 -0.89
N PHE A 429 2.46 -6.57 -1.07
CA PHE A 429 3.19 -7.30 -2.10
C PHE A 429 3.48 -8.72 -1.65
N LEU A 430 2.94 -9.67 -2.40
CA LEU A 430 3.17 -11.09 -2.18
C LEU A 430 4.54 -11.47 -2.74
N ASP A 431 4.85 -11.05 -3.97
CA ASP A 431 6.04 -11.54 -4.67
C ASP A 431 6.56 -10.65 -5.82
N LEU A 432 7.87 -10.78 -6.11
CA LEU A 432 8.58 -10.19 -7.25
C LEU A 432 9.13 -11.33 -8.13
N HIS A 433 8.72 -11.35 -9.39
CA HIS A 433 8.99 -12.45 -10.31
C HIS A 433 9.30 -11.95 -11.73
N LEU A 434 9.70 -12.86 -12.63
CA LEU A 434 9.87 -12.57 -14.06
C LEU A 434 8.60 -12.90 -14.85
N LYS A 435 8.31 -12.12 -15.90
CA LYS A 435 7.25 -12.42 -16.89
C LYS A 435 7.64 -13.61 -17.77
N SER A 436 8.95 -13.80 -17.99
CA SER A 436 9.52 -14.97 -18.65
C SER A 436 10.83 -15.40 -18.01
N TYR A 437 10.98 -16.70 -17.78
CA TYR A 437 12.22 -17.35 -17.33
C TYR A 437 13.01 -17.96 -18.51
N THR A 438 12.70 -17.61 -19.76
CA THR A 438 13.44 -18.09 -20.94
C THR A 438 14.89 -17.62 -20.90
N LEU A 439 15.82 -18.59 -20.93
CA LEU A 439 17.26 -18.33 -20.94
C LEU A 439 17.70 -17.65 -22.24
N GLN A 440 18.54 -16.63 -22.10
CA GLN A 440 19.15 -15.92 -23.22
C GLN A 440 20.32 -16.73 -23.78
N THR A 441 20.33 -16.98 -25.09
CA THR A 441 21.31 -17.84 -25.79
C THR A 441 22.24 -17.07 -26.73
N ASP A 442 22.36 -15.75 -26.53
CA ASP A 442 23.15 -14.84 -27.37
C ASP A 442 24.66 -14.79 -27.02
N GLY A 443 25.08 -15.50 -25.99
CA GLY A 443 26.47 -15.55 -25.50
C GLY A 443 26.92 -14.31 -24.71
N ASN A 444 26.14 -13.23 -24.69
CA ASN A 444 26.43 -12.02 -23.91
C ASN A 444 25.87 -12.12 -22.48
N HIS A 445 24.82 -12.93 -22.28
CA HIS A 445 24.14 -13.16 -21.00
C HIS A 445 24.52 -14.50 -20.36
N THR A 446 25.66 -15.07 -20.79
CA THR A 446 26.29 -16.24 -20.16
C THR A 446 27.25 -15.77 -19.07
N PHE A 447 27.08 -16.27 -17.85
CA PHE A 447 28.05 -16.14 -16.76
C PHE A 447 28.71 -17.49 -16.48
N PHE A 448 29.86 -17.48 -15.82
CA PHE A 448 30.65 -18.66 -15.54
C PHE A 448 30.77 -18.86 -14.03
N LEU A 449 30.34 -20.02 -13.55
CA LEU A 449 30.64 -20.48 -12.19
C LEU A 449 31.91 -21.33 -12.20
N GLY A 450 32.69 -21.28 -11.13
CA GLY A 450 33.99 -21.94 -11.07
C GLY A 450 34.29 -22.53 -9.69
N VAL A 451 34.51 -23.84 -9.63
CA VAL A 451 34.98 -24.52 -8.42
C VAL A 451 36.23 -25.34 -8.74
N ARG A 452 37.26 -25.23 -7.88
CA ARG A 452 38.42 -26.10 -7.95
C ARG A 452 38.14 -27.37 -7.15
N ILE A 453 38.44 -28.54 -7.71
CA ILE A 453 38.06 -29.83 -7.11
C ILE A 453 38.65 -29.99 -5.70
N GLY A 454 39.89 -29.53 -5.48
CA GLY A 454 40.56 -29.52 -4.18
C GLY A 454 39.96 -28.58 -3.11
N ASP A 455 39.04 -27.68 -3.47
CA ASP A 455 38.33 -26.81 -2.52
C ASP A 455 36.94 -27.36 -2.12
N ILE A 456 36.56 -28.54 -2.63
CA ILE A 456 35.30 -29.21 -2.29
C ILE A 456 35.39 -29.81 -0.88
N ALA A 457 34.32 -29.64 -0.09
CA ALA A 457 34.22 -30.22 1.24
C ALA A 457 34.37 -31.76 1.21
N ASN A 458 35.27 -32.29 2.03
CA ASN A 458 35.59 -33.73 2.13
C ASN A 458 36.18 -34.37 0.84
N ILE A 459 36.80 -33.60 -0.06
CA ILE A 459 37.40 -34.14 -1.30
C ILE A 459 38.39 -35.30 -1.06
N ASP A 460 39.26 -35.22 -0.04
CA ASP A 460 40.18 -36.31 0.32
C ASP A 460 39.45 -37.62 0.65
N GLY A 461 38.30 -37.52 1.34
CA GLY A 461 37.45 -38.67 1.67
C GLY A 461 36.80 -39.26 0.43
N ILE A 462 36.21 -38.42 -0.42
CA ILE A 462 35.58 -38.81 -1.69
C ILE A 462 36.58 -39.53 -2.60
N LEU A 463 37.78 -38.98 -2.77
CA LEU A 463 38.83 -39.59 -3.58
C LEU A 463 39.33 -40.91 -2.98
N SER A 464 39.45 -41.01 -1.65
CA SER A 464 39.81 -42.25 -0.94
C SER A 464 38.77 -43.37 -1.13
N GLU A 465 37.48 -43.02 -1.10
CA GLU A 465 36.39 -43.97 -1.37
C GLU A 465 36.40 -44.45 -2.83
N VAL A 466 36.61 -43.55 -3.80
CA VAL A 466 36.78 -43.91 -5.22
C VAL A 466 37.96 -44.87 -5.42
N ILE A 467 39.12 -44.60 -4.82
CA ILE A 467 40.29 -45.50 -4.88
C ILE A 467 40.00 -46.86 -4.25
N THR A 468 39.24 -46.88 -3.16
CA THR A 468 38.86 -48.11 -2.46
C THR A 468 37.89 -48.95 -3.29
N ALA A 469 36.88 -48.32 -3.92
CA ALA A 469 35.96 -48.97 -4.85
C ALA A 469 36.70 -49.53 -6.07
N LEU A 470 37.60 -48.74 -6.67
CA LEU A 470 38.45 -49.14 -7.79
C LEU A 470 39.34 -50.35 -7.45
N LYS A 471 39.97 -50.33 -6.26
CA LYS A 471 40.77 -51.45 -5.74
C LYS A 471 39.93 -52.70 -5.41
N GLY A 472 38.62 -52.57 -5.27
CA GLY A 472 37.67 -53.67 -5.03
C GLY A 472 37.15 -54.39 -6.28
N LEU A 473 37.42 -53.91 -7.50
CA LEU A 473 36.83 -54.46 -8.72
C LEU A 473 37.40 -55.86 -9.07
N PRO A 474 36.57 -56.93 -9.06
CA PRO A 474 37.07 -58.32 -9.09
C PRO A 474 37.71 -58.73 -10.43
N VAL A 475 37.41 -58.03 -11.52
CA VAL A 475 37.93 -58.32 -12.86
C VAL A 475 39.35 -57.77 -13.07
N LEU A 476 39.78 -56.80 -12.25
CA LEU A 476 41.04 -56.04 -12.44
C LEU A 476 42.19 -56.48 -11.50
N GLY A 477 41.98 -57.50 -10.66
CA GLY A 477 42.79 -57.73 -9.45
C GLY A 477 44.31 -57.80 -9.59
N LEU A 478 44.87 -58.29 -10.71
CA LEU A 478 46.32 -58.29 -10.96
C LEU A 478 46.86 -56.95 -11.48
N ILE A 479 46.03 -56.14 -12.13
CA ILE A 479 46.38 -54.82 -12.66
C ILE A 479 46.24 -53.78 -11.55
N VAL A 480 45.19 -53.88 -10.73
CA VAL A 480 44.95 -53.08 -9.53
C VAL A 480 46.13 -53.11 -8.55
N ALA A 481 46.84 -54.24 -8.45
CA ALA A 481 48.03 -54.36 -7.60
C ALA A 481 49.21 -53.44 -8.02
N LEU A 482 49.17 -52.88 -9.23
CA LEU A 482 50.16 -51.91 -9.74
C LEU A 482 49.78 -50.45 -9.40
N LEU A 483 48.57 -50.19 -8.91
CA LEU A 483 48.08 -48.87 -8.48
C LEU A 483 48.63 -48.50 -7.09
N THR A 484 49.95 -48.34 -7.03
CA THR A 484 50.64 -47.85 -5.83
C THR A 484 50.38 -46.37 -5.60
N ASP A 485 50.54 -45.91 -4.36
CA ASP A 485 50.29 -44.52 -3.98
C ASP A 485 51.28 -43.56 -4.66
N ALA A 486 52.45 -44.05 -5.11
CA ALA A 486 53.40 -43.31 -5.93
C ALA A 486 52.90 -43.03 -7.37
N VAL A 487 51.92 -43.80 -7.86
CA VAL A 487 51.23 -43.58 -9.13
C VAL A 487 49.94 -42.78 -8.92
N LEU A 488 49.18 -43.10 -7.86
CA LEU A 488 47.91 -42.44 -7.57
C LEU A 488 48.10 -41.00 -7.09
N ASN A 489 48.99 -40.71 -6.15
CA ASN A 489 49.07 -39.39 -5.53
C ASN A 489 49.33 -38.24 -6.54
N PRO A 490 50.23 -38.36 -7.54
CA PRO A 490 50.39 -37.34 -8.58
C PRO A 490 49.12 -37.11 -9.41
N ILE A 491 48.37 -38.18 -9.72
CA ILE A 491 47.11 -38.11 -10.45
C ILE A 491 46.04 -37.40 -9.61
N LEU A 492 45.94 -37.74 -8.32
CA LEU A 492 44.98 -37.12 -7.39
C LEU A 492 45.29 -35.63 -7.17
N THR A 493 46.56 -35.23 -7.04
CA THR A 493 46.95 -33.81 -6.99
C THR A 493 46.55 -33.10 -8.27
N ALA A 494 46.83 -33.68 -9.45
CA ALA A 494 46.43 -33.11 -10.74
C ALA A 494 44.90 -32.98 -10.88
N ILE A 495 44.12 -33.92 -10.34
CA ILE A 495 42.66 -33.86 -10.28
C ILE A 495 42.18 -32.73 -9.35
N MET A 496 42.78 -32.60 -8.16
CA MET A 496 42.40 -31.56 -7.19
C MET A 496 42.70 -30.14 -7.69
N ASP A 497 43.74 -29.95 -8.51
CA ASP A 497 44.05 -28.64 -9.11
C ASP A 497 43.18 -28.28 -10.34
N ILE A 498 42.26 -29.14 -10.79
CA ILE A 498 41.29 -28.80 -11.84
C ILE A 498 40.30 -27.76 -11.31
N THR A 499 40.22 -26.61 -11.99
CA THR A 499 39.06 -25.70 -11.88
C THR A 499 38.00 -26.09 -12.90
N VAL A 500 36.88 -26.61 -12.42
CA VAL A 500 35.70 -26.92 -13.22
C VAL A 500 34.91 -25.64 -13.43
N VAL A 501 34.73 -25.23 -14.69
CA VAL A 501 34.06 -23.98 -15.06
C VAL A 501 32.79 -24.30 -15.86
N VAL A 502 31.63 -23.97 -15.30
CA VAL A 502 30.32 -24.23 -15.92
C VAL A 502 29.73 -22.92 -16.47
N PRO A 503 29.47 -22.83 -17.79
CA PRO A 503 28.72 -21.71 -18.36
C PRO A 503 27.22 -21.86 -18.05
N LEU A 504 26.61 -20.82 -17.49
CA LEU A 504 25.18 -20.74 -17.26
C LEU A 504 24.62 -19.50 -17.96
N ASN A 505 23.48 -19.66 -18.62
CA ASN A 505 22.75 -18.56 -19.23
C ASN A 505 21.74 -17.97 -18.24
N LEU A 506 21.54 -16.66 -18.27
CA LEU A 506 20.53 -15.98 -17.47
C LEU A 506 19.20 -15.83 -18.24
N PRO A 507 18.06 -15.71 -17.53
CA PRO A 507 16.87 -15.09 -18.10
C PRO A 507 17.07 -13.56 -18.21
N LEU A 508 16.18 -12.87 -18.92
CA LEU A 508 16.24 -11.42 -19.03
C LEU A 508 15.97 -10.75 -17.66
N LEU A 509 16.99 -10.12 -17.07
CA LEU A 509 16.91 -9.49 -15.73
C LEU A 509 16.48 -8.01 -15.75
N GLY A 510 16.15 -7.46 -16.92
CA GLY A 510 15.71 -6.07 -17.07
C GLY A 510 14.29 -5.82 -16.54
N ILE A 511 14.00 -4.55 -16.21
CA ILE A 511 12.75 -4.09 -15.60
C ILE A 511 11.53 -4.42 -16.48
N GLU A 512 11.72 -4.40 -17.80
CA GLU A 512 10.74 -4.80 -18.79
C GLU A 512 10.27 -6.26 -18.65
N ASN A 513 11.11 -7.15 -18.07
CA ASN A 513 10.74 -8.51 -17.72
C ASN A 513 10.35 -8.70 -16.25
N LEU A 514 10.61 -7.74 -15.36
CA LEU A 514 10.15 -7.79 -13.95
C LEU A 514 8.64 -7.56 -13.84
N THR A 515 8.02 -8.20 -12.83
CA THR A 515 6.59 -8.10 -12.52
C THR A 515 6.34 -8.36 -11.02
N LEU A 516 5.36 -7.65 -10.46
CA LEU A 516 4.94 -7.80 -9.06
C LEU A 516 3.56 -8.46 -8.99
N SER A 517 3.34 -9.23 -7.94
CA SER A 517 2.01 -9.64 -7.50
C SER A 517 1.74 -9.15 -6.08
N GLY A 518 0.52 -8.69 -5.84
CA GLY A 518 0.06 -8.26 -4.53
C GLY A 518 -1.43 -8.50 -4.35
N SER A 519 -1.97 -8.05 -3.22
CA SER A 519 -3.40 -8.11 -2.92
C SER A 519 -3.77 -7.12 -1.83
N TRP A 520 -5.00 -6.61 -1.86
CA TRP A 520 -5.59 -5.88 -0.75
C TRP A 520 -5.85 -6.79 0.46
N SER A 521 -5.63 -6.27 1.67
CA SER A 521 -6.24 -6.82 2.88
C SER A 521 -7.77 -6.65 2.84
N THR A 522 -8.50 -7.51 3.56
CA THR A 522 -9.96 -7.37 3.72
C THR A 522 -10.28 -6.00 4.31
N VAL A 523 -11.26 -5.29 3.73
CA VAL A 523 -11.73 -4.00 4.25
C VAL A 523 -12.14 -4.15 5.73
N THR A 524 -11.49 -3.42 6.62
CA THR A 524 -11.74 -3.43 8.07
C THR A 524 -12.16 -2.06 8.58
N LEU A 525 -12.78 -2.02 9.76
CA LEU A 525 -13.07 -0.77 10.47
C LEU A 525 -11.81 -0.15 11.08
N TYR A 526 -11.82 1.18 11.20
CA TYR A 526 -10.72 2.00 11.70
C TYR A 526 -10.69 2.11 13.24
#